data_AF-A0A9D5CH06-F1
#
_entry.id   AF-A0A9D5CH06-F1
#
_cell.length_a   1.000
_cell.length_b   1.000
_cell.length_c   1.000
_cell.angle_alpha   90.00
_cell.angle_beta   90.00
_cell.angle_gamma   90.00
#
_symmetry.space_group_name_H-M   'P 1'
#
loop_
_entity.id
_entity.type
_entity.pdbx_description
1 polymer ?
#
loop_
_entity_poly.entity_id
_entity_poly.type
_entity_poly.pdbx_seq_one_letter_code
_entity_poly.pdbx_strand_id
1 'polypeptide(L)'
;MSIPLLFRCPISLDLFTDPVTLSTGQTYDRPSIEQWLARGNRTCPVTMQRLHDTSLVPNHTLRHLIDQWLLTCTPETQSNLINFNSSSK
;
A
#
# COMPACT_ATOMS: atom_id res chain seq x y z
N MET A 1 6.79 -16.90 7.31
CA MET A 1 7.01 -16.11 6.08
C MET A 1 7.26 -14.66 6.48
N SER A 2 8.21 -13.97 5.82
CA SER A 2 8.49 -12.55 6.11
C SER A 2 7.87 -11.67 5.04
N ILE A 3 7.26 -10.54 5.44
CA ILE A 3 6.70 -9.56 4.51
C ILE A 3 7.84 -8.89 3.73
N PRO A 4 7.83 -8.92 2.38
CA PRO A 4 8.79 -8.19 1.54
C PRO A 4 8.83 -6.70 1.87
N LEU A 5 10.03 -6.11 1.82
CA LEU A 5 10.21 -4.68 2.14
C LEU A 5 9.35 -3.76 1.26
N LEU A 6 9.13 -4.12 -0.01
CA LEU A 6 8.31 -3.33 -0.94
C LEU A 6 6.82 -3.29 -0.57
N PHE A 7 6.37 -4.16 0.33
CA PHE A 7 5.00 -4.22 0.82
C PHE A 7 4.84 -3.66 2.23
N ARG A 8 5.90 -3.04 2.78
CA ARG A 8 5.87 -2.44 4.10
C ARG A 8 5.72 -0.93 4.04
N CYS A 9 4.84 -0.41 4.89
CA CYS A 9 4.70 1.02 5.10
C CYS A 9 5.99 1.60 5.73
N PRO A 10 6.56 2.69 5.20
CA PRO A 10 7.77 3.28 5.76
C PRO A 10 7.60 3.86 7.18
N ILE A 11 6.36 4.11 7.62
CA ILE A 11 6.06 4.66 8.95
C ILE A 11 5.81 3.53 9.95
N SER A 12 4.84 2.65 9.68
CA SER A 12 4.48 1.58 10.62
C SER A 12 5.38 0.35 10.54
N LEU A 13 6.12 0.19 9.42
CA LEU A 13 6.93 -0.99 9.10
C LEU A 13 6.13 -2.30 8.93
N ASP A 14 4.81 -2.19 8.96
CA ASP A 14 3.83 -3.25 8.74
C ASP A 14 3.39 -3.32 7.28
N LEU A 15 2.73 -4.43 6.92
CA LEU A 15 2.13 -4.62 5.60
C LEU A 15 1.18 -3.45 5.28
N PHE A 16 1.22 -2.91 4.06
CA PHE A 16 0.20 -1.94 3.65
C PHE A 16 -1.19 -2.59 3.66
N THR A 17 -2.14 -1.94 4.34
CA THR A 17 -3.55 -2.31 4.31
C THR A 17 -4.33 -1.39 3.39
N ASP A 18 -3.97 -0.10 3.34
CA ASP A 18 -4.55 0.88 2.43
C ASP A 18 -3.48 1.84 1.88
N PRO A 19 -2.72 1.43 0.84
CA PRO A 19 -1.60 2.21 0.34
C PRO A 19 -2.07 3.48 -0.37
N VAL A 20 -1.54 4.63 0.06
CA VAL A 20 -1.78 5.96 -0.49
C VAL A 20 -0.47 6.69 -0.77
N THR A 21 -0.44 7.50 -1.83
CA THR A 21 0.74 8.19 -2.33
C THR A 21 0.62 9.68 -2.07
N LEU A 22 1.68 10.28 -1.53
CA LEU A 22 1.84 11.73 -1.45
C LEU A 22 2.25 12.33 -2.80
N SER A 23 2.10 13.63 -2.95
CA SER A 23 2.63 14.39 -4.10
C SER A 23 4.14 14.24 -4.33
N THR A 24 4.90 13.81 -3.31
CA THR A 24 6.33 13.46 -3.40
C THR A 24 6.59 12.09 -4.04
N GLY A 25 5.55 11.33 -4.41
CA GLY A 25 5.66 9.99 -4.99
C GLY A 25 5.89 8.87 -3.97
N GLN A 26 5.99 9.19 -2.68
CA GLN A 26 6.14 8.18 -1.62
C GLN A 26 4.80 7.60 -1.20
N THR A 27 4.76 6.27 -1.01
CA THR A 27 3.55 5.54 -0.58
C THR A 27 3.60 5.19 0.90
N TYR A 28 2.48 5.36 1.58
CA TYR A 28 2.27 5.08 3.00
C TYR A 28 0.97 4.32 3.20
N ASP A 29 0.84 3.63 4.33
CA ASP A 29 -0.46 3.15 4.76
C ASP A 29 -1.30 4.34 5.23
N ARG A 30 -2.56 4.43 4.76
CA ARG A 30 -3.45 5.58 5.02
C ARG A 30 -3.49 6.02 6.49
N PRO A 31 -3.81 5.16 7.47
CA PRO A 31 -3.90 5.61 8.86
C PRO A 31 -2.57 6.11 9.39
N SER A 32 -1.45 5.57 8.91
CA SER A 32 -0.10 6.00 9.31
C SER A 32 0.21 7.43 8.85
N ILE A 33 -0.05 7.74 7.58
CA ILE A 33 0.22 9.08 7.05
C ILE A 33 -0.82 10.11 7.50
N GLU A 34 -2.08 9.71 7.66
CA GLU A 34 -3.12 10.59 8.22
C GLU A 34 -2.79 10.98 9.67
N GLN A 35 -2.33 10.04 10.49
CA GLN A 35 -1.89 10.35 11.84
C GLN A 35 -0.67 11.28 11.86
N TRP A 36 0.29 11.07 10.95
CA TRP A 36 1.46 11.96 10.81
C TRP A 36 1.04 13.40 10.51
N LEU A 37 0.14 13.58 9.55
CA LEU A 37 -0.39 14.89 9.15
C LEU A 37 -1.25 15.52 10.27
N ALA A 38 -2.06 14.73 10.97
CA ALA A 38 -2.90 15.17 12.08
C ALA A 38 -2.09 15.70 13.29
N ARG A 39 -0.84 15.24 13.46
CA ARG A 39 0.11 15.79 14.44
C ARG A 39 0.70 17.15 14.03
N GLY A 40 0.27 17.72 12.90
CA GLY A 40 0.74 19.00 12.37
C GLY A 40 2.01 18.91 11.52
N ASN A 41 2.51 17.70 11.26
CA ASN A 41 3.68 17.55 10.40
C ASN A 41 3.34 17.91 8.95
N ARG A 42 4.22 18.69 8.31
CA ARG A 42 4.08 19.11 6.90
C ARG A 42 5.31 18.75 6.08
N THR A 43 5.93 17.63 6.40
CA THR A 43 7.08 17.08 5.68
C THR A 43 6.79 15.64 5.31
N CYS A 44 7.30 15.20 4.17
CA CYS A 44 7.31 13.81 3.78
C CYS A 44 8.22 13.02 4.74
N PRO A 45 7.74 11.96 5.40
CA PRO A 45 8.54 11.19 6.37
C PRO A 45 9.84 10.60 5.81
N VAL A 46 9.86 10.29 4.51
CA VAL A 46 11.01 9.64 3.85
C VAL A 46 11.93 10.66 3.20
N THR A 47 11.38 11.55 2.34
CA THR A 47 12.22 12.49 1.59
C THR A 47 12.57 13.75 2.37
N MET A 48 11.93 13.96 3.54
CA MET A 48 12.02 15.18 4.35
C MET A 48 11.60 16.47 3.61
N GLN A 49 11.05 16.35 2.40
CA GLN A 49 10.57 17.48 1.62
C GLN A 49 9.31 18.07 2.23
N ARG A 50 9.17 19.39 2.17
CA ARG A 50 7.97 20.08 2.64
C ARG A 50 6.78 19.74 1.75
N LEU A 51 5.66 19.37 2.38
CA LEU A 51 4.40 19.09 1.70
C LEU A 51 3.68 20.41 1.46
N HIS A 52 3.58 20.80 0.20
CA HIS A 52 2.74 21.92 -0.24
C HIS A 52 1.27 21.52 -0.35
N ASP A 53 1.03 20.24 -0.62
CA ASP A 53 -0.28 19.60 -0.67
C ASP A 53 -0.23 18.32 0.18
N THR A 54 -1.30 18.10 0.94
CA THR A 54 -1.50 16.93 1.82
C THR A 54 -2.52 15.96 1.23
N SER A 55 -2.89 16.12 -0.03
CA SER A 55 -3.74 15.16 -0.73
C SER A 55 -3.09 13.76 -0.73
N LEU A 56 -3.95 12.75 -0.56
CA LEU A 56 -3.57 11.35 -0.53
C LEU A 56 -4.23 10.66 -1.72
N VAL A 57 -3.41 10.18 -2.66
CA VAL A 57 -3.89 9.48 -3.85
C VAL A 57 -3.80 7.97 -3.61
N PRO A 58 -4.90 7.20 -3.71
CA PRO A 58 -4.85 5.74 -3.56
C PRO A 58 -3.88 5.08 -4.55
N ASN A 59 -3.07 4.13 -4.07
CA ASN A 59 -2.16 3.34 -4.90
C ASN A 59 -2.76 1.95 -5.17
N HIS A 60 -3.70 1.89 -6.11
CA HIS A 60 -4.40 0.66 -6.48
C HIS A 60 -3.46 -0.42 -7.04
N THR A 61 -2.39 -0.04 -7.73
CA THR A 61 -1.38 -0.98 -8.25
C THR A 61 -0.68 -1.70 -7.11
N LEU A 62 -0.18 -0.97 -6.10
CA LEU A 62 0.48 -1.60 -4.96
C LEU A 62 -0.49 -2.48 -4.17
N ARG A 63 -1.73 -2.03 -3.98
CA ARG A 63 -2.79 -2.83 -3.34
C ARG A 63 -2.99 -4.16 -4.06
N HIS A 64 -3.15 -4.13 -5.39
CA HIS A 64 -3.33 -5.33 -6.19
C HIS A 64 -2.12 -6.28 -6.10
N LEU A 65 -0.90 -5.76 -6.12
CA LEU A 65 0.31 -6.58 -5.99
C LEU A 65 0.40 -7.27 -4.63
N ILE A 66 0.01 -6.58 -3.55
CA ILE A 66 -0.05 -7.15 -2.22
C ILE A 66 -1.12 -8.24 -2.15
N ASP A 67 -2.30 -8.00 -2.71
CA ASP A 67 -3.38 -8.99 -2.74
C ASP A 67 -2.94 -10.25 -3.49
N GLN A 68 -2.28 -10.11 -4.64
CA GLN A 68 -1.70 -11.24 -5.37
C GLN A 68 -0.63 -11.97 -4.55
N TRP A 69 0.25 -11.23 -3.88
CA TRP A 69 1.26 -11.83 -3.02
C TRP A 69 0.63 -12.64 -1.88
N LEU A 70 -0.38 -12.11 -1.20
CA LEU A 70 -1.10 -12.81 -0.14
C LEU A 70 -1.74 -14.12 -0.64
N LEU A 71 -2.32 -14.11 -1.83
CA LEU A 71 -2.89 -15.30 -2.48
C LEU A 71 -1.83 -16.37 -2.75
N THR A 72 -0.59 -15.99 -3.08
CA THR A 72 0.52 -16.96 -3.22
C THR A 72 1.00 -17.52 -1.88
N CYS A 73 0.77 -16.80 -0.77
CA CYS A 73 1.17 -17.22 0.56
C CYS A 73 0.14 -18.12 1.25
N THR A 74 -1.13 -18.10 0.83
CA THR A 74 -2.19 -18.97 1.36
C THR A 74 -2.54 -20.10 0.37
N PRO A 75 -2.28 -21.38 0.70
CA PRO A 75 -2.52 -22.52 -0.21
C PRO A 75 -4.00 -22.72 -0.62
N GLU A 76 -4.95 -22.08 0.05
CA GLU A 76 -6.38 -22.40 -0.07
C GLU A 76 -7.11 -21.65 -1.20
N THR A 77 -6.50 -20.64 -1.82
CA THR A 77 -7.22 -19.72 -2.74
C THR A 77 -6.91 -19.95 -4.23
N GLN A 78 -5.97 -20.84 -4.58
CA GLN A 78 -5.66 -21.13 -5.99
C GLN A 78 -6.86 -21.72 -6.76
N SER A 79 -7.82 -22.34 -6.08
CA SER A 79 -9.03 -22.92 -6.69
C SER A 79 -10.04 -21.89 -7.22
N ASN A 80 -10.03 -20.66 -6.70
CA ASN A 80 -11.00 -19.62 -7.11
C ASN A 80 -10.51 -18.77 -8.31
N LEU A 81 -9.19 -18.71 -8.57
CA LEU A 81 -8.64 -17.96 -9.72
C LEU A 81 -8.77 -18.72 -11.04
N ILE A 82 -8.78 -20.05 -11.02
CA ILE A 82 -8.98 -20.87 -12.23
C ILE A 82 -10.38 -20.68 -12.83
N ASN A 83 -11.37 -20.32 -12.01
CA ASN A 83 -12.75 -20.10 -12.46
C ASN A 83 -13.01 -18.71 -13.04
N PHE A 84 -12.14 -17.71 -12.80
CA PHE A 84 -12.32 -16.37 -13.34
C PHE A 84 -11.75 -16.20 -14.76
N ASN A 85 -10.79 -17.05 -15.15
CA ASN A 85 -10.18 -17.01 -16.49
C ASN A 85 -10.89 -17.90 -17.53
N SER A 86 -12.01 -18.55 -17.19
CA SER A 86 -12.79 -19.40 -18.11
C SER A 86 -14.02 -18.74 -18.71
N SER A 87 -14.42 -17.53 -18.26
CA SER A 87 -15.48 -16.72 -18.88
C SER A 87 -14.92 -15.52 -19.64
N SER A 88 -14.18 -15.81 -20.70
CA SER A 88 -14.05 -14.91 -21.85
C SER A 88 -14.04 -15.78 -23.09
N LYS A 89 -15.23 -16.29 -23.44
CA LYS A 89 -15.62 -16.56 -24.82
C LYS A 89 -16.43 -15.38 -25.32
#